data_AF-A0A662KBN9-F1
#
_entry.id   AF-A0A662KBN9-F1
#
_cell.length_a   1.000
_cell.length_b   1.000
_cell.length_c   1.000
_cell.angle_alpha   90.00
_cell.angle_beta   90.00
_cell.angle_gamma   90.00
#
_symmetry.space_group_name_H-M   'P 1'
#
loop_
_entity.id
_entity.type
_entity.pdbx_description
1 polymer ?
#
loop_
_entity_poly.entity_id
_entity_poly.type
_entity_poly.pdbx_seq_one_letter_code
_entity_poly.pdbx_strand_id
1 'polypeptide(L)'
;MGRKDRVLINGFLIDVEVPSEERLTMHVDLSRMPGYKHVDWVSSLQDLLREIDREYREQKGCNRTSRGRSVRVRYMKGDDGDQHKVAQFQPYPSMIVNALKELRRAVYSTLNMHCIILQEERVGRMKRKLYFLPASSAPTLMSVIEQYNERLDEIKNEAAEFERSAAFKEILEHVREAGEEIEEFHPDLSRIKVSPVPLSLSRRFFEQYLEEERRKALYEVDEARRRGLEALRREIEAKRREMLQAIESDLKRRFKTLLEATEQAVKLFIKTGKGRKTLKRRFDSLMSLVEGVGVEFEEKPFKAVGSVLEAVDNRDMDALIKSVGELAESMGIQPSGNLERDMKMAVKAARGESLLLYAID
;
A
#
# COMPACT_ATOMS: atom_id res chain seq x y z
N MET A 1 36.20 -18.38 -7.27
CA MET A 1 36.33 -17.18 -6.43
C MET A 1 35.95 -15.98 -7.29
N GLY A 2 34.91 -15.17 -7.11
CA GLY A 2 33.89 -15.03 -6.08
C GLY A 2 33.24 -13.67 -6.36
N ARG A 3 32.39 -13.60 -7.39
CA ARG A 3 31.80 -12.35 -7.95
C ARG A 3 30.67 -11.76 -7.07
N LYS A 4 30.74 -11.90 -5.74
CA LYS A 4 29.67 -11.54 -4.78
C LYS A 4 29.62 -10.06 -4.37
N ASP A 5 30.37 -9.16 -5.01
CA ASP A 5 30.59 -7.78 -4.50
C ASP A 5 29.80 -6.66 -5.21
N ARG A 6 28.83 -6.94 -6.09
CA ARG A 6 28.09 -5.89 -6.81
C ARG A 6 26.58 -5.91 -6.59
N VAL A 7 26.15 -5.96 -5.34
CA VAL A 7 24.77 -5.55 -5.00
C VAL A 7 24.76 -4.01 -4.87
N LEU A 8 24.54 -3.34 -5.99
CA LEU A 8 24.37 -1.89 -6.11
C LEU A 8 22.87 -1.56 -5.98
N ILE A 9 22.35 -1.60 -4.75
CA ILE A 9 20.98 -1.11 -4.52
C ILE A 9 21.04 0.40 -4.44
N ASN A 10 20.50 1.05 -5.47
CA ASN A 10 20.36 2.50 -5.56
C ASN A 10 18.88 2.86 -5.67
N GLY A 11 18.41 3.72 -4.77
CA GLY A 11 17.02 4.14 -4.75
C GLY A 11 16.76 5.17 -3.67
N PHE A 12 15.53 5.22 -3.21
CA PHE A 12 15.06 6.21 -2.24
C PHE A 12 14.29 5.51 -1.13
N LEU A 13 14.52 5.89 0.12
CA LEU A 13 13.55 5.67 1.17
C LEU A 13 12.42 6.67 1.00
N ILE A 14 11.18 6.20 1.04
CA ILE A 14 10.03 7.07 0.89
C ILE A 14 9.22 7.10 2.18
N ASP A 15 8.95 8.32 2.64
CA ASP A 15 7.80 8.60 3.49
C ASP A 15 6.68 9.22 2.65
N VAL A 16 5.44 8.78 2.88
CA VAL A 16 4.27 9.25 2.12
C VAL A 16 3.19 9.74 3.06
N GLU A 17 2.78 10.97 2.84
CA GLU A 17 1.66 11.60 3.52
C GLU A 17 0.46 11.65 2.56
N VAL A 18 -0.65 11.02 2.96
CA VAL A 18 -1.90 10.99 2.19
C VAL A 18 -3.03 11.46 3.10
N PRO A 19 -3.85 12.45 2.69
CA PRO A 19 -4.99 12.89 3.49
C PRO A 19 -6.00 11.75 3.71
N SER A 20 -6.51 11.69 4.94
CA SER A 20 -7.49 10.69 5.41
C SER A 20 -8.91 11.24 5.28
N GLU A 21 -9.90 10.36 5.10
CA GLU A 21 -11.32 10.73 5.23
C GLU A 21 -11.68 11.24 6.64
N GLU A 22 -10.82 10.99 7.63
CA GLU A 22 -10.97 11.54 8.98
C GLU A 22 -10.90 13.07 8.97
N ARG A 23 -10.19 13.67 8.02
CA ARG A 23 -10.17 15.14 7.80
C ARG A 23 -11.56 15.69 7.43
N LEU A 24 -12.42 14.85 6.86
CA LEU A 24 -13.80 15.16 6.50
C LEU A 24 -14.80 14.79 7.61
N THR A 25 -14.33 14.48 8.82
CA THR A 25 -15.18 14.09 9.97
C THR A 25 -15.37 15.25 10.93
N MET A 26 -16.62 15.64 11.13
CA MET A 26 -17.03 16.64 12.11
C MET A 26 -17.24 15.98 13.49
N HIS A 27 -16.88 16.73 14.53
CA HIS A 27 -17.05 16.36 15.94
C HIS A 27 -17.98 17.39 16.58
N VAL A 28 -19.02 16.91 17.27
CA VAL A 28 -20.01 17.78 17.93
C VAL A 28 -20.18 17.29 19.36
N ASP A 29 -19.96 18.14 20.36
CA ASP A 29 -20.24 17.77 21.73
C ASP A 29 -21.75 17.80 22.00
N LEU A 30 -22.27 16.70 22.52
CA LEU A 30 -23.67 16.52 22.90
C LEU A 30 -23.83 16.46 24.42
N SER A 31 -22.79 16.76 25.20
CA SER A 31 -22.79 16.66 26.67
C SER A 31 -23.87 17.52 27.34
N ARG A 32 -24.22 18.64 26.71
CA ARG A 32 -25.27 19.56 27.19
C ARG A 32 -26.69 19.12 26.84
N MET A 33 -26.84 18.12 25.96
CA MET A 33 -28.15 17.64 25.54
C MET A 33 -28.73 16.56 26.47
N PRO A 34 -30.02 16.67 26.86
CA PRO A 34 -30.71 15.63 27.60
C PRO A 34 -30.71 14.26 26.89
N GLY A 35 -30.71 13.20 27.70
CA GLY A 35 -30.58 11.81 27.25
C GLY A 35 -31.63 11.30 26.26
N TYR A 36 -32.81 11.91 26.13
CA TYR A 36 -33.78 11.54 25.09
C TYR A 36 -33.58 12.38 23.81
N LYS A 37 -33.37 13.69 23.97
CA LYS A 37 -33.16 14.63 22.85
C LYS A 37 -31.95 14.28 21.99
N HIS A 38 -30.88 13.75 22.58
CA HIS A 38 -29.71 13.38 21.79
C HIS A 38 -29.98 12.21 20.82
N VAL A 39 -30.88 11.28 21.15
CA VAL A 39 -31.19 10.14 20.27
C VAL A 39 -31.98 10.64 19.06
N ASP A 40 -32.97 11.48 19.32
CA ASP A 40 -33.79 12.11 18.28
C ASP A 40 -32.95 13.01 17.38
N TRP A 41 -32.03 13.79 17.95
CA TRP A 41 -31.07 14.62 17.22
C TRP A 41 -30.15 13.77 16.32
N VAL A 42 -29.64 12.64 16.83
CA VAL A 42 -28.81 11.72 16.04
C VAL A 42 -29.62 11.08 14.90
N SER A 43 -30.86 10.67 15.16
CA SER A 43 -31.72 10.03 14.15
C SER A 43 -32.08 11.02 13.03
N SER A 44 -32.52 12.22 13.39
CA SER A 44 -32.85 13.28 12.43
C SER A 44 -31.63 13.68 11.58
N LEU A 45 -30.45 13.81 12.20
CA LEU A 45 -29.21 14.04 11.44
C LEU A 45 -28.90 12.90 10.48
N GLN A 46 -29.10 11.64 10.88
CA GLN A 46 -28.89 10.50 9.99
C GLN A 46 -29.83 10.52 8.79
N ASP A 47 -31.10 10.90 9.00
CA ASP A 47 -32.10 10.98 7.93
C ASP A 47 -31.81 12.15 6.99
N LEU A 48 -31.45 13.32 7.52
CA LEU A 48 -30.97 14.46 6.73
C LEU A 48 -29.76 14.09 5.85
N LEU A 49 -28.74 13.44 6.44
CA LEU A 49 -27.57 12.99 5.68
C LEU A 49 -27.91 11.95 4.61
N ARG A 50 -28.97 11.13 4.80
CA ARG A 50 -29.41 10.15 3.79
C ARG A 50 -30.13 10.82 2.64
N GLU A 51 -30.94 11.83 2.92
CA GLU A 51 -31.65 12.64 1.92
C GLU A 51 -30.67 13.38 1.03
N ILE A 52 -29.74 14.12 1.63
CA ILE A 52 -28.67 14.84 0.91
C ILE A 52 -27.86 13.87 0.03
N ASP A 53 -27.51 12.69 0.55
CA ASP A 53 -26.76 11.68 -0.20
C ASP A 53 -27.56 11.06 -1.36
N ARG A 54 -28.90 11.02 -1.27
CA ARG A 54 -29.79 10.58 -2.35
C ARG A 54 -29.85 11.65 -3.45
N GLU A 55 -30.11 12.89 -3.08
CA GLU A 55 -30.20 14.01 -4.02
C GLU A 55 -28.88 14.25 -4.77
N TYR A 56 -27.76 14.25 -4.05
CA TYR A 56 -26.43 14.41 -4.65
C TYR A 56 -26.14 13.30 -5.67
N ARG A 57 -26.59 12.07 -5.41
CA ARG A 57 -26.45 10.94 -6.34
C ARG A 57 -27.31 11.10 -7.58
N GLU A 58 -28.54 11.55 -7.43
CA GLU A 58 -29.45 11.82 -8.55
C GLU A 58 -28.88 12.91 -9.47
N GLN A 59 -28.36 14.00 -8.89
CA GLN A 59 -27.69 15.08 -9.64
C GLN A 59 -26.46 14.58 -10.42
N LYS A 60 -25.73 13.61 -9.88
CA LYS A 60 -24.55 13.00 -10.53
C LYS A 60 -24.89 11.78 -11.39
N GLY A 61 -26.17 11.44 -11.58
CA GLY A 61 -26.63 10.32 -12.41
C GLY A 61 -26.22 8.93 -11.90
N CYS A 62 -26.03 8.76 -10.59
CA CYS A 62 -25.56 7.51 -10.00
C CYS A 62 -26.70 6.68 -9.37
N ASN A 63 -27.06 5.56 -9.99
CA ASN A 63 -28.17 4.68 -9.52
C ASN A 63 -27.75 3.60 -8.50
N ARG A 64 -26.59 3.72 -7.85
CA ARG A 64 -26.15 2.72 -6.85
C ARG A 64 -26.78 3.01 -5.48
N THR A 65 -27.26 1.96 -4.81
CA THR A 65 -27.73 2.02 -3.43
C THR A 65 -26.56 2.26 -2.48
N SER A 66 -26.62 3.32 -1.65
CA SER A 66 -25.59 3.57 -0.65
C SER A 66 -25.80 2.68 0.58
N ARG A 67 -24.70 2.23 1.19
CA ARG A 67 -24.73 1.70 2.56
C ARG A 67 -25.02 2.89 3.46
N GLY A 68 -26.11 2.84 4.22
CA GLY A 68 -26.64 3.97 4.98
C GLY A 68 -25.60 4.77 5.79
N ARG A 69 -25.91 6.06 5.99
CA ARG A 69 -25.09 6.99 6.79
C ARG A 69 -25.18 6.63 8.27
N SER A 70 -24.05 6.66 8.97
CA SER A 70 -23.98 6.43 10.42
C SER A 70 -23.40 7.65 11.12
N VAL A 71 -24.09 8.13 12.14
CA VAL A 71 -23.57 9.07 13.13
C VAL A 71 -23.15 8.24 14.34
N ARG A 72 -21.89 8.33 14.78
CA ARG A 72 -21.36 7.57 15.91
C ARG A 72 -21.22 8.47 17.12
N VAL A 73 -21.83 8.10 18.23
CA VAL A 73 -21.65 8.81 19.50
C VAL A 73 -20.63 8.06 20.35
N ARG A 74 -19.62 8.77 20.86
CA ARG A 74 -18.59 8.22 21.75
C ARG A 74 -18.39 9.13 22.95
N TYR A 75 -18.10 8.53 24.11
CA TYR A 75 -17.60 9.27 25.26
C TYR A 75 -16.08 9.43 25.10
N MET A 76 -15.61 10.66 25.05
CA MET A 76 -14.19 11.03 25.04
C MET A 76 -13.84 11.70 26.36
N LYS A 77 -12.66 11.39 26.91
CA LYS A 77 -12.12 12.16 28.04
C LYS A 77 -11.44 13.41 27.48
N GLY A 78 -11.85 14.58 27.95
CA GLY A 78 -11.14 15.83 27.70
C GLY A 78 -9.83 15.88 28.50
N ASP A 79 -8.99 16.85 28.16
CA ASP A 79 -7.69 17.06 28.82
C ASP A 79 -7.82 17.39 30.31
N ASP A 80 -8.98 17.95 30.71
CA ASP A 80 -9.34 18.24 32.11
C ASP A 80 -9.85 17.02 32.89
N GLY A 81 -9.93 15.84 32.26
CA GLY A 81 -10.39 14.58 32.87
C GLY A 81 -11.91 14.34 32.81
N ASP A 82 -12.69 15.33 32.38
CA ASP A 82 -14.13 15.24 32.21
C ASP A 82 -14.52 14.41 30.96
N GLN A 83 -15.64 13.67 31.05
CA GLN A 83 -16.15 12.87 29.95
C GLN A 83 -17.13 13.68 29.09
N HIS A 84 -16.73 13.94 27.85
CA HIS A 84 -17.54 14.59 26.83
C HIS A 84 -18.20 13.55 25.92
N LYS A 85 -19.48 13.74 25.63
CA LYS A 85 -20.24 12.90 24.72
C LYS A 85 -20.18 13.49 23.32
N VAL A 86 -19.28 12.99 22.49
CA VAL A 86 -19.02 13.54 21.16
C VAL A 86 -19.70 12.70 20.07
N ALA A 87 -20.54 13.34 19.26
CA ALA A 87 -21.01 12.78 18.00
C ALA A 87 -19.98 13.00 16.89
N GLN A 88 -19.74 11.94 16.13
CA GLN A 88 -18.83 11.92 15.01
C GLN A 88 -19.58 11.49 13.75
N PHE A 89 -19.51 12.33 12.73
CA PHE A 89 -20.09 12.05 11.44
C PHE A 89 -19.36 12.83 10.35
N GLN A 90 -19.63 12.47 9.10
CA GLN A 90 -19.12 13.18 7.94
C GLN A 90 -20.26 14.04 7.41
N PRO A 91 -20.11 15.36 7.26
CA PRO A 91 -21.18 16.20 6.72
C PRO A 91 -21.27 16.09 5.18
N TYR A 92 -20.23 15.59 4.51
CA TYR A 92 -20.18 15.48 3.05
C TYR A 92 -20.93 14.26 2.50
N PRO A 93 -21.47 14.33 1.25
CA PRO A 93 -22.01 13.20 0.53
C PRO A 93 -21.06 12.00 0.51
N SER A 94 -21.60 10.79 0.55
CA SER A 94 -20.80 9.56 0.59
C SER A 94 -19.91 9.40 -0.64
N MET A 95 -20.33 9.93 -1.79
CA MET A 95 -19.53 9.93 -3.01
C MET A 95 -18.20 10.67 -2.85
N ILE A 96 -18.20 11.86 -2.22
CA ILE A 96 -16.98 12.65 -1.99
C ILE A 96 -16.06 11.92 -1.01
N VAL A 97 -16.61 11.47 0.11
CA VAL A 97 -15.86 10.69 1.13
C VAL A 97 -15.26 9.42 0.52
N ASN A 98 -16.03 8.69 -0.28
CA ASN A 98 -15.57 7.46 -0.91
C ASN A 98 -14.54 7.74 -2.01
N ALA A 99 -14.65 8.85 -2.73
CA ALA A 99 -13.63 9.25 -3.70
C ALA A 99 -12.27 9.43 -3.01
N LEU A 100 -12.22 10.08 -1.84
CA LEU A 100 -10.99 10.22 -1.06
C LEU A 100 -10.47 8.87 -0.54
N LYS A 101 -11.35 7.98 -0.06
CA LYS A 101 -10.99 6.63 0.37
C LYS A 101 -10.40 5.79 -0.77
N GLU A 102 -11.02 5.82 -1.94
CA GLU A 102 -10.53 5.09 -3.12
C GLU A 102 -9.22 5.69 -3.63
N LEU A 103 -9.07 7.02 -3.64
CA LEU A 103 -7.82 7.68 -3.96
C LEU A 103 -6.70 7.23 -3.02
N ARG A 104 -6.94 7.27 -1.70
CA ARG A 104 -5.98 6.80 -0.69
C ARG A 104 -5.60 5.34 -0.91
N ARG A 105 -6.57 4.46 -1.20
CA ARG A 105 -6.30 3.05 -1.54
C ARG A 105 -5.46 2.91 -2.81
N ALA A 106 -5.75 3.69 -3.84
CA ALA A 106 -5.01 3.70 -5.09
C ALA A 106 -3.55 4.11 -4.87
N VAL A 107 -3.30 5.17 -4.09
CA VAL A 107 -1.94 5.61 -3.71
C VAL A 107 -1.17 4.48 -3.05
N TYR A 108 -1.71 3.84 -1.99
CA TYR A 108 -1.00 2.74 -1.34
C TYR A 108 -0.86 1.50 -2.22
N SER A 109 -1.81 1.23 -3.12
CA SER A 109 -1.68 0.15 -4.10
C SER A 109 -0.51 0.40 -5.04
N THR A 110 -0.37 1.64 -5.52
CA THR A 110 0.71 2.07 -6.40
C THR A 110 2.06 2.07 -5.68
N LEU A 111 2.12 2.50 -4.41
CA LEU A 111 3.33 2.37 -3.59
C LEU A 111 3.73 0.90 -3.44
N ASN A 112 2.80 0.02 -3.12
CA ASN A 112 3.10 -1.41 -3.02
C ASN A 112 3.50 -2.01 -4.38
N MET A 113 3.10 -1.42 -5.51
CA MET A 113 3.47 -1.87 -6.85
C MET A 113 4.90 -1.45 -7.22
N HIS A 114 5.30 -0.22 -6.92
CA HIS A 114 6.58 0.35 -7.36
C HIS A 114 7.67 0.39 -6.28
N CYS A 115 7.33 0.11 -5.01
CA CYS A 115 8.27 0.10 -3.90
C CYS A 115 8.33 -1.27 -3.23
N ILE A 116 9.44 -1.52 -2.55
CA ILE A 116 9.68 -2.64 -1.65
C ILE A 116 9.42 -2.21 -0.22
N ILE A 117 8.81 -3.08 0.58
CA ILE A 117 8.55 -2.79 2.00
C ILE A 117 9.75 -3.29 2.81
N LEU A 118 10.53 -2.36 3.39
CA LEU A 118 11.68 -2.70 4.23
C LEU A 118 11.28 -3.07 5.65
N GLN A 119 10.29 -2.35 6.19
CA GLN A 119 9.84 -2.53 7.57
C GLN A 119 8.35 -2.21 7.67
N GLU A 120 7.64 -2.95 8.53
CA GLU A 120 6.26 -2.67 8.92
C GLU A 120 6.20 -2.52 10.43
N GLU A 121 5.95 -1.30 10.90
CA GLU A 121 5.75 -1.00 12.32
C GLU A 121 4.27 -0.89 12.61
N ARG A 122 3.82 -1.56 13.67
CA ARG A 122 2.45 -1.46 14.15
C ARG A 122 2.41 -0.54 15.36
N VAL A 123 1.97 0.69 15.16
CA VAL A 123 1.74 1.65 16.24
C VAL A 123 0.24 1.63 16.56
N GLY A 124 -0.14 0.84 17.57
CA GLY A 124 -1.54 0.61 17.94
C GLY A 124 -2.34 -0.07 16.82
N ARG A 125 -3.33 0.66 16.26
CA ARG A 125 -4.13 0.20 15.11
C ARG A 125 -3.52 0.59 13.76
N MET A 126 -2.55 1.51 13.75
CA MET A 126 -1.94 2.00 12.52
C MET A 126 -0.73 1.15 12.13
N LYS A 127 -0.60 0.88 10.83
CA LYS A 127 0.56 0.18 10.26
C LYS A 127 1.35 1.21 9.47
N ARG A 128 2.53 1.59 9.97
CA ARG A 128 3.48 2.41 9.23
C ARG A 128 4.42 1.48 8.47
N LYS A 129 4.60 1.75 7.18
CA LYS A 129 5.50 0.98 6.32
C LYS A 129 6.64 1.88 5.87
N LEU A 130 7.86 1.38 5.99
CA LEU A 130 9.03 2.00 5.39
C LEU A 130 9.21 1.45 3.98
N TYR A 131 9.14 2.32 2.98
CA TYR A 131 9.23 1.96 1.57
C TYR A 131 10.63 2.24 1.01
N PHE A 132 11.13 1.32 0.19
CA PHE A 132 12.27 1.51 -0.67
C PHE A 132 11.81 1.57 -2.13
N LEU A 133 12.06 2.69 -2.79
CA LEU A 133 11.79 2.91 -4.20
C LEU A 133 13.07 2.73 -5.00
N PRO A 134 13.14 1.76 -5.92
CA PRO A 134 14.24 1.66 -6.87
C PRO A 134 14.33 2.91 -7.76
N ALA A 135 15.55 3.36 -8.06
CA ALA A 135 15.75 4.59 -8.84
C ALA A 135 15.08 4.53 -10.24
N SER A 136 15.05 3.34 -10.86
CA SER A 136 14.39 3.12 -12.15
C SER A 136 12.87 3.32 -12.10
N SER A 137 12.23 3.02 -10.98
CA SER A 137 10.78 3.14 -10.78
C SER A 137 10.35 4.56 -10.38
N ALA A 138 11.30 5.43 -10.01
CA ALA A 138 11.02 6.75 -9.48
C ALA A 138 10.21 7.66 -10.42
N PRO A 139 10.57 7.81 -11.72
CA PRO A 139 9.84 8.69 -12.62
C PRO A 139 8.38 8.29 -12.78
N THR A 140 8.13 6.98 -12.91
CA THR A 140 6.79 6.41 -13.06
C THR A 140 5.94 6.66 -11.82
N LEU A 141 6.49 6.40 -10.63
CA LEU A 141 5.76 6.64 -9.37
C LEU A 141 5.41 8.12 -9.21
N MET A 142 6.37 9.03 -9.43
CA MET A 142 6.15 10.47 -9.28
C MET A 142 5.10 10.99 -10.27
N SER A 143 5.11 10.51 -11.51
CA SER A 143 4.09 10.84 -12.51
C SER A 143 2.69 10.40 -12.08
N VAL A 144 2.54 9.18 -11.55
CA VAL A 144 1.25 8.68 -11.07
C VAL A 144 0.76 9.42 -9.82
N ILE A 145 1.68 9.83 -8.93
CA ILE A 145 1.34 10.64 -7.75
C ILE A 145 0.82 12.02 -8.17
N GLU A 146 1.36 12.62 -9.23
CA GLU A 146 0.84 13.89 -9.73
C GLU A 146 -0.58 13.76 -10.29
N GLN A 147 -0.89 12.67 -11.02
CA GLN A 147 -2.26 12.36 -11.44
C GLN A 147 -3.21 12.19 -10.25
N TYR A 148 -2.72 11.60 -9.15
CA TYR A 148 -3.51 11.52 -7.91
C TYR A 148 -3.71 12.86 -7.23
N ASN A 149 -2.73 13.78 -7.32
CA ASN A 149 -2.89 15.15 -6.84
C ASN A 149 -3.90 15.94 -7.68
N GLU A 150 -3.91 15.79 -9.01
CA GLU A 150 -4.94 16.37 -9.88
C GLU A 150 -6.34 15.88 -9.46
N ARG A 151 -6.50 14.56 -9.27
CA ARG A 151 -7.75 13.98 -8.78
C ARG A 151 -8.13 14.45 -7.37
N LEU A 152 -7.15 14.68 -6.51
CA LEU A 152 -7.40 15.25 -5.18
C LEU A 152 -7.90 16.68 -5.27
N ASP A 153 -7.35 17.48 -6.19
CA ASP A 153 -7.77 18.85 -6.40
C ASP A 153 -9.20 18.91 -6.96
N GLU A 154 -9.62 17.95 -7.80
CA GLU A 154 -11.04 17.78 -8.17
C GLU A 154 -11.93 17.49 -6.96
N ILE A 155 -11.52 16.60 -6.06
CA ILE A 155 -12.27 16.25 -4.85
C ILE A 155 -12.39 17.48 -3.92
N LYS A 156 -11.33 18.28 -3.79
CA LYS A 156 -11.37 19.54 -3.02
C LYS A 156 -12.38 20.52 -3.59
N ASN A 157 -12.39 20.69 -4.91
CA ASN A 157 -13.32 21.59 -5.57
C ASN A 157 -14.76 21.12 -5.36
N GLU A 158 -15.05 19.82 -5.50
CA GLU A 158 -16.37 19.26 -5.21
C GLU A 158 -16.79 19.46 -3.73
N ALA A 159 -15.86 19.29 -2.78
CA ALA A 159 -16.12 19.53 -1.37
C ALA A 159 -16.43 21.00 -1.09
N ALA A 160 -15.64 21.93 -1.64
CA ALA A 160 -15.85 23.36 -1.50
C ALA A 160 -17.14 23.86 -2.17
N GLU A 161 -17.54 23.27 -3.30
CA GLU A 161 -18.84 23.53 -3.91
C GLU A 161 -19.99 23.06 -3.01
N PHE A 162 -19.86 21.86 -2.42
CA PHE A 162 -20.86 21.34 -1.49
C PHE A 162 -20.97 22.19 -0.22
N GLU A 163 -19.86 22.68 0.34
CA GLU A 163 -19.86 23.58 1.50
C GLU A 163 -20.67 24.87 1.27
N ARG A 164 -20.76 25.33 0.01
CA ARG A 164 -21.55 26.51 -0.37
C ARG A 164 -23.03 26.20 -0.62
N SER A 165 -23.41 24.93 -0.66
CA SER A 165 -24.78 24.49 -0.98
C SER A 165 -25.76 24.73 0.17
N ALA A 166 -27.06 24.75 -0.15
CA ALA A 166 -28.12 24.82 0.87
C ALA A 166 -28.09 23.59 1.79
N ALA A 167 -27.84 22.41 1.25
CA ALA A 167 -27.75 21.16 1.99
C ALA A 167 -26.68 21.20 3.11
N PHE A 168 -25.53 21.83 2.86
CA PHE A 168 -24.51 21.98 3.90
C PHE A 168 -24.94 22.96 4.99
N LYS A 169 -25.65 24.04 4.63
CA LYS A 169 -26.22 24.99 5.59
C LYS A 169 -27.25 24.32 6.50
N GLU A 170 -28.12 23.48 5.94
CA GLU A 170 -29.09 22.69 6.72
C GLU A 170 -28.41 21.77 7.74
N ILE A 171 -27.30 21.12 7.35
CA ILE A 171 -26.50 20.31 8.28
C ILE A 171 -25.94 21.19 9.41
N LEU A 172 -25.36 22.36 9.09
CA LEU A 172 -24.81 23.25 10.11
C LEU A 172 -25.88 23.81 11.04
N GLU A 173 -27.07 24.14 10.52
CA GLU A 173 -28.22 24.55 11.33
C GLU A 173 -28.65 23.44 12.29
N HIS A 174 -28.77 22.20 11.80
CA HIS A 174 -29.06 21.04 12.64
C HIS A 174 -28.01 20.83 13.74
N VAL A 175 -26.74 21.10 13.43
CA VAL A 175 -25.66 20.98 14.42
C VAL A 175 -25.70 22.10 15.45
N ARG A 176 -26.06 23.33 15.09
CA ARG A 176 -26.21 24.44 16.06
C ARG A 176 -27.26 24.15 17.12
N GLU A 177 -28.28 23.36 16.82
CA GLU A 177 -29.29 22.93 17.81
C GLU A 177 -28.67 22.13 18.98
N ALA A 178 -27.49 21.54 18.78
CA ALA A 178 -26.74 20.86 19.84
C ALA A 178 -26.18 21.82 20.91
N GLY A 179 -26.17 23.14 20.65
CA GLY A 179 -25.83 24.18 21.63
C GLY A 179 -24.36 24.60 21.66
N GLU A 180 -23.59 24.33 20.60
CA GLU A 180 -22.20 24.76 20.46
C GLU A 180 -21.96 25.64 19.23
N GLU A 181 -21.07 26.63 19.39
CA GLU A 181 -20.46 27.32 18.26
C GLU A 181 -19.51 26.35 17.57
N ILE A 182 -19.89 25.92 16.36
CA ILE A 182 -19.05 25.09 15.52
C ILE A 182 -17.93 25.99 15.00
N GLU A 183 -16.69 25.75 15.43
CA GLU A 183 -15.53 26.33 14.74
C GLU A 183 -15.64 26.02 13.25
N GLU A 184 -15.35 27.00 12.39
CA GLU A 184 -15.51 26.82 10.94
C GLU A 184 -14.79 25.54 10.48
N PHE A 185 -15.59 24.57 10.05
CA PHE A 185 -15.08 23.26 9.70
C PHE A 185 -14.49 23.29 8.29
N HIS A 186 -13.19 23.55 8.21
CA HIS A 186 -12.42 23.55 6.98
C HIS A 186 -11.54 22.30 6.89
N PRO A 187 -11.92 21.28 6.11
CA PRO A 187 -11.12 20.07 6.01
C PRO A 187 -9.80 20.35 5.29
N ASP A 188 -8.67 20.15 5.98
CA ASP A 188 -7.36 20.18 5.33
C ASP A 188 -7.15 18.90 4.51
N LEU A 189 -7.34 19.02 3.19
CA LEU A 189 -7.04 18.01 2.19
C LEU A 189 -5.67 18.26 1.54
N SER A 190 -4.63 18.48 2.33
CA SER A 190 -3.25 18.70 1.87
C SER A 190 -2.85 17.76 0.71
N ARG A 191 -2.11 18.28 -0.29
CA ARG A 191 -1.60 17.48 -1.41
C ARG A 191 -0.83 16.26 -0.92
N ILE A 192 -0.87 15.18 -1.69
CA ILE A 192 -0.11 13.96 -1.42
C ILE A 192 1.38 14.30 -1.55
N LYS A 193 2.13 14.10 -0.47
CA LYS A 193 3.57 14.35 -0.43
C LYS A 193 4.33 13.04 -0.39
N VAL A 194 5.32 12.94 -1.26
CA VAL A 194 6.29 11.85 -1.32
C VAL A 194 7.64 12.47 -1.06
N SER A 195 8.26 12.09 0.05
CA SER A 195 9.56 12.63 0.48
C SER A 195 10.64 11.57 0.23
N PRO A 196 11.31 11.60 -0.94
CA PRO A 196 12.38 10.65 -1.25
C PRO A 196 13.67 11.05 -0.53
N VAL A 197 14.18 10.16 0.32
CA VAL A 197 15.52 10.26 0.91
C VAL A 197 16.44 9.33 0.13
N PRO A 198 17.48 9.82 -0.55
CA PRO A 198 18.36 8.96 -1.34
C PRO A 198 19.03 7.90 -0.47
N LEU A 199 18.97 6.65 -0.91
CA LEU A 199 19.56 5.50 -0.25
C LEU A 199 20.38 4.70 -1.27
N SER A 200 21.69 4.65 -1.05
CA SER A 200 22.55 3.66 -1.70
C SER A 200 22.98 2.63 -0.65
N LEU A 201 22.63 1.36 -0.85
CA LEU A 201 23.15 0.27 -0.01
C LEU A 201 24.45 -0.31 -0.57
N SER A 202 25.15 0.44 -1.44
CA SER A 202 26.41 0.02 -2.01
C SER A 202 27.51 0.03 -0.95
N ARG A 203 28.31 -1.04 -0.92
CA ARG A 203 29.42 -1.20 0.03
C ARG A 203 30.42 -0.04 -0.05
N ARG A 204 30.68 0.46 -1.26
CA ARG A 204 31.58 1.60 -1.52
C ARG A 204 31.04 2.92 -0.97
N PHE A 205 29.74 3.18 -1.09
CA PHE A 205 29.12 4.38 -0.49
C PHE A 205 29.24 4.34 1.04
N PHE A 206 29.01 3.18 1.66
CA PHE A 206 29.21 3.03 3.10
C PHE A 206 30.67 3.27 3.53
N GLU A 207 31.62 2.71 2.78
CA GLU A 207 33.05 2.90 3.05
C GLU A 207 33.45 4.38 2.88
N GLN A 208 32.96 5.06 1.85
CA GLN A 208 33.20 6.50 1.62
C GLN A 208 32.55 7.39 2.68
N TYR A 209 31.29 7.14 3.08
CA TYR A 209 30.64 7.89 4.15
C TYR A 209 31.37 7.74 5.48
N LEU A 210 31.79 6.51 5.83
CA LEU A 210 32.58 6.25 7.02
C LEU A 210 33.97 6.91 6.94
N GLU A 211 34.59 6.94 5.76
CA GLU A 211 35.85 7.65 5.54
C GLU A 211 35.69 9.17 5.65
N GLU A 212 34.62 9.76 5.13
CA GLU A 212 34.31 11.18 5.26
C GLU A 212 34.03 11.56 6.72
N GLU A 213 33.25 10.76 7.45
CA GLU A 213 33.02 10.99 8.88
C GLU A 213 34.31 10.81 9.69
N ARG A 214 35.16 9.81 9.36
CA ARG A 214 36.51 9.67 9.93
C ARG A 214 37.40 10.87 9.60
N ARG A 215 37.28 11.42 8.40
CA ARG A 215 38.08 12.56 7.92
C ARG A 215 37.62 13.88 8.55
N LYS A 216 36.32 14.06 8.81
CA LYS A 216 35.80 15.16 9.63
C LYS A 216 36.17 15.03 11.11
N ALA A 217 36.27 13.79 11.60
CA ALA A 217 36.65 13.48 12.98
C ALA A 217 38.18 13.55 13.26
N LEU A 218 39.00 13.85 12.26
CA LEU A 218 40.48 13.77 12.35
C LEU A 218 41.14 14.94 13.10
N TYR A 219 40.42 15.67 13.95
CA TYR A 219 41.01 16.77 14.74
C TYR A 219 41.26 16.50 16.22
N GLU A 220 40.83 15.38 16.83
CA GLU A 220 41.23 15.00 18.19
C GLU A 220 40.85 13.54 18.48
N VAL A 221 41.85 12.65 18.61
CA VAL A 221 41.64 11.20 18.79
C VAL A 221 41.46 10.86 20.27
N ASP A 222 40.20 10.69 20.69
CA ASP A 222 39.86 10.10 22.00
C ASP A 222 39.45 8.63 21.81
N GLU A 223 40.02 7.71 22.58
CA GLU A 223 39.87 6.26 22.40
C GLU A 223 38.41 5.78 22.57
N ALA A 224 37.64 6.49 23.39
CA ALA A 224 36.20 6.30 23.55
C ALA A 224 35.42 6.58 22.25
N ARG A 225 35.84 7.58 21.48
CA ARG A 225 35.20 7.94 20.20
C ARG A 225 35.53 6.96 19.09
N ARG A 226 36.75 6.41 19.07
CA ARG A 226 37.11 5.32 18.14
C ARG A 226 36.26 4.08 18.36
N ARG A 227 36.02 3.70 19.62
CA ARG A 227 35.08 2.64 19.98
C ARG A 227 33.64 2.97 19.56
N GLY A 228 33.22 4.23 19.70
CA GLY A 228 31.93 4.72 19.20
C GLY A 228 31.76 4.57 17.68
N LEU A 229 32.77 4.94 16.89
CA LEU A 229 32.75 4.80 15.43
C LEU A 229 32.77 3.33 14.98
N GLU A 230 33.49 2.45 15.69
CA GLU A 230 33.47 1.01 15.41
C GLU A 230 32.12 0.37 15.77
N ALA A 231 31.49 0.79 16.87
CA ALA A 231 30.14 0.36 17.24
C ALA A 231 29.11 0.82 16.18
N LEU A 232 29.18 2.09 15.77
CA LEU A 232 28.35 2.65 14.72
C LEU A 232 28.51 1.89 13.40
N ARG A 233 29.75 1.56 13.01
CA ARG A 233 30.02 0.75 11.82
C ARG A 233 29.32 -0.62 11.90
N ARG A 234 29.39 -1.30 13.05
CA ARG A 234 28.74 -2.60 13.24
C ARG A 234 27.22 -2.48 13.17
N GLU A 235 26.65 -1.45 13.77
CA GLU A 235 25.20 -1.17 13.69
C GLU A 235 24.77 -0.89 12.24
N ILE A 236 25.50 -0.05 11.52
CA ILE A 236 25.21 0.27 10.12
C ILE A 236 25.33 -0.98 9.23
N GLU A 237 26.38 -1.79 9.39
CA GLU A 237 26.53 -3.05 8.64
C GLU A 237 25.45 -4.08 9.01
N ALA A 238 25.01 -4.11 10.28
CA ALA A 238 23.88 -4.94 10.70
C ALA A 238 22.58 -4.47 10.04
N LYS A 239 22.28 -3.17 10.09
CA LYS A 239 21.10 -2.56 9.45
C LYS A 239 21.10 -2.73 7.94
N ARG A 240 22.25 -2.61 7.28
CA ARG A 240 22.40 -2.92 5.85
C ARG A 240 22.00 -4.35 5.54
N ARG A 241 22.50 -5.33 6.31
CA ARG A 241 22.15 -6.74 6.12
C ARG A 241 20.67 -7.00 6.37
N GLU A 242 20.10 -6.38 7.40
CA GLU A 242 18.68 -6.43 7.70
C GLU A 242 17.83 -5.91 6.53
N MET A 243 18.18 -4.74 5.98
CA MET A 243 17.50 -4.17 4.81
C MET A 243 17.61 -5.05 3.56
N LEU A 244 18.80 -5.61 3.29
CA LEU A 244 19.00 -6.54 2.16
C LEU A 244 18.14 -7.79 2.30
N GLN A 245 18.08 -8.37 3.50
CA GLN A 245 17.23 -9.52 3.80
C GLN A 245 15.75 -9.18 3.67
N ALA A 246 15.33 -8.00 4.10
CA ALA A 246 13.95 -7.53 3.95
C ALA A 246 13.56 -7.39 2.48
N ILE A 247 14.44 -6.83 1.65
CA ILE A 247 14.26 -6.72 0.20
C ILE A 247 14.10 -8.10 -0.44
N GLU A 248 15.02 -9.01 -0.14
CA GLU A 248 14.99 -10.37 -0.67
C GLU A 248 13.72 -11.11 -0.25
N SER A 249 13.33 -10.96 1.03
CA SER A 249 12.14 -11.59 1.59
C SER A 249 10.84 -11.06 0.97
N ASP A 250 10.73 -9.75 0.75
CA ASP A 250 9.55 -9.14 0.12
C ASP A 250 9.39 -9.62 -1.33
N LEU A 251 10.49 -9.63 -2.10
CA LEU A 251 10.50 -10.10 -3.49
C LEU A 251 10.14 -11.59 -3.58
N LYS A 252 10.73 -12.44 -2.73
CA LYS A 252 10.38 -13.88 -2.63
C LYS A 252 8.91 -14.08 -2.28
N ARG A 253 8.39 -13.30 -1.32
CA ARG A 253 6.96 -13.35 -0.93
C ARG A 253 6.05 -12.98 -2.10
N ARG A 254 6.35 -11.89 -2.82
CA ARG A 254 5.58 -11.46 -4.01
C ARG A 254 5.62 -12.51 -5.12
N PHE A 255 6.80 -13.08 -5.38
CA PHE A 255 6.95 -14.16 -6.35
C PHE A 255 6.09 -15.37 -5.99
N LYS A 256 6.11 -15.82 -4.73
CA LYS A 256 5.26 -16.91 -4.25
C LYS A 256 3.77 -16.61 -4.42
N THR A 257 3.30 -15.42 -4.03
CA THR A 257 1.90 -15.02 -4.23
C THR A 257 1.52 -14.98 -5.71
N LEU A 258 2.45 -14.55 -6.57
CA LEU A 258 2.23 -14.54 -8.01
C LEU A 258 2.13 -15.96 -8.57
N LEU A 259 3.03 -16.86 -8.16
CA LEU A 259 3.05 -18.26 -8.57
C LEU A 259 1.76 -19.00 -8.17
N GLU A 260 1.26 -18.76 -6.96
CA GLU A 260 -0.05 -19.28 -6.50
C GLU A 260 -1.21 -18.75 -7.34
N ALA A 261 -1.18 -17.47 -7.70
CA ALA A 261 -2.19 -16.89 -8.58
C ALA A 261 -2.08 -17.42 -10.02
N THR A 262 -0.87 -17.74 -10.49
CA THR A 262 -0.62 -18.39 -11.79
C THR A 262 -1.18 -19.81 -11.79
N GLU A 263 -0.97 -20.60 -10.74
CA GLU A 263 -1.58 -21.94 -10.58
C GLU A 263 -3.11 -21.85 -10.69
N GLN A 264 -3.73 -20.88 -10.00
CA GLN A 264 -5.18 -20.67 -10.11
C GLN A 264 -5.62 -20.27 -11.52
N ALA A 265 -4.84 -19.43 -12.21
CA ALA A 265 -5.12 -19.03 -13.58
C ALA A 265 -5.04 -20.22 -14.55
N VAL A 266 -4.03 -21.08 -14.41
CA VAL A 266 -3.89 -22.31 -15.20
C VAL A 266 -5.07 -23.25 -14.96
N LYS A 267 -5.46 -23.50 -13.70
CA LYS A 267 -6.64 -24.34 -13.37
C LYS A 267 -7.93 -23.78 -13.96
N LEU A 268 -8.13 -22.46 -13.90
CA LEU A 268 -9.30 -21.81 -14.50
C LEU A 268 -9.28 -21.91 -16.03
N PHE A 269 -8.11 -21.75 -16.64
CA PHE A 269 -7.93 -21.89 -18.08
C PHE A 269 -8.25 -23.30 -18.55
N ILE A 270 -7.74 -24.34 -17.87
CA ILE A 270 -8.08 -25.75 -18.16
C ILE A 270 -9.59 -25.99 -18.08
N LYS A 271 -10.27 -25.41 -17.07
CA LYS A 271 -11.72 -25.60 -16.87
C LYS A 271 -12.61 -24.81 -17.81
N THR A 272 -12.19 -23.61 -18.24
CA THR A 272 -13.08 -22.63 -18.88
C THR A 272 -12.56 -22.02 -20.17
N GLY A 273 -11.30 -22.26 -20.54
CA GLY A 273 -10.63 -21.66 -21.70
C GLY A 273 -10.40 -20.15 -21.61
N LYS A 274 -10.69 -19.51 -20.46
CA LYS A 274 -10.56 -18.06 -20.26
C LYS A 274 -9.28 -17.72 -19.47
N GLY A 275 -8.43 -16.87 -20.06
CA GLY A 275 -7.23 -16.32 -19.43
C GLY A 275 -7.50 -15.15 -18.46
N ARG A 276 -6.45 -14.68 -17.77
CA ARG A 276 -6.54 -13.67 -16.69
C ARG A 276 -5.53 -12.52 -16.91
N LYS A 277 -5.87 -11.57 -17.79
CA LYS A 277 -5.03 -10.40 -18.18
C LYS A 277 -4.44 -9.60 -17.01
N THR A 278 -5.11 -9.57 -15.85
CA THR A 278 -4.66 -8.81 -14.67
C THR A 278 -3.36 -9.37 -14.06
N LEU A 279 -3.01 -10.63 -14.34
CA LEU A 279 -1.87 -11.29 -13.72
C LEU A 279 -0.54 -10.95 -14.40
N LYS A 280 -0.52 -10.79 -15.73
CA LYS A 280 0.65 -10.34 -16.50
C LYS A 280 1.18 -9.00 -16.02
N ARG A 281 0.30 -8.01 -15.81
CA ARG A 281 0.68 -6.69 -15.26
C ARG A 281 1.37 -6.78 -13.90
N ARG A 282 0.96 -7.72 -13.03
CA ARG A 282 1.60 -7.93 -11.72
C ARG A 282 2.98 -8.57 -11.87
N PHE A 283 3.14 -9.47 -12.83
CA PHE A 283 4.44 -10.07 -13.18
C PHE A 283 5.40 -9.01 -13.72
N ASP A 284 4.98 -8.20 -14.69
CA ASP A 284 5.81 -7.15 -15.29
C ASP A 284 6.29 -6.14 -14.23
N SER A 285 5.41 -5.75 -13.31
CA SER A 285 5.76 -4.89 -12.18
C SER A 285 6.78 -5.55 -11.23
N LEU A 286 6.66 -6.85 -10.95
CA LEU A 286 7.63 -7.56 -10.12
C LEU A 286 8.99 -7.66 -10.82
N MET A 287 9.02 -7.93 -12.12
CA MET A 287 10.26 -7.97 -12.91
C MET A 287 10.97 -6.62 -12.91
N SER A 288 10.22 -5.53 -13.12
CA SER A 288 10.77 -4.17 -13.04
C SER A 288 11.39 -3.86 -11.68
N LEU A 289 10.79 -4.34 -10.58
CA LEU A 289 11.36 -4.22 -9.25
C LEU A 289 12.65 -5.05 -9.09
N VAL A 290 12.63 -6.31 -9.52
CA VAL A 290 13.81 -7.20 -9.43
C VAL A 290 15.00 -6.59 -10.19
N GLU A 291 14.77 -6.12 -11.41
CA GLU A 291 15.77 -5.43 -12.23
C GLU A 291 16.24 -4.12 -11.59
N GLY A 292 15.30 -3.31 -11.08
CA GLY A 292 15.61 -2.00 -10.51
C GLY A 292 16.40 -2.03 -9.19
N VAL A 293 16.30 -3.13 -8.44
CA VAL A 293 16.95 -3.28 -7.13
C VAL A 293 18.38 -3.80 -7.26
N GLY A 294 18.70 -4.51 -8.34
CA GLY A 294 20.05 -5.02 -8.59
C GLY A 294 20.51 -6.10 -7.61
N VAL A 295 19.57 -6.87 -7.03
CA VAL A 295 19.86 -8.09 -6.26
C VAL A 295 19.89 -9.28 -7.22
N GLU A 296 20.91 -10.14 -7.12
CA GLU A 296 21.01 -11.35 -7.93
C GLU A 296 19.91 -12.34 -7.53
N PHE A 297 18.96 -12.58 -8.43
CA PHE A 297 17.97 -13.65 -8.33
C PHE A 297 18.22 -14.70 -9.40
N GLU A 298 17.74 -15.93 -9.14
CA GLU A 298 17.71 -16.96 -10.16
C GLU A 298 16.71 -16.55 -11.26
N GLU A 299 17.20 -16.10 -12.41
CA GLU A 299 16.34 -15.60 -13.50
C GLU A 299 15.42 -16.68 -14.10
N LYS A 300 15.81 -17.95 -14.00
CA LYS A 300 15.14 -19.07 -14.67
C LYS A 300 13.67 -19.24 -14.20
N PRO A 301 13.38 -19.35 -12.89
CA PRO A 301 12.00 -19.38 -12.38
C PRO A 301 11.13 -18.20 -12.83
N PHE A 302 11.68 -16.98 -12.83
CA PHE A 302 10.93 -15.79 -13.23
C PHE A 302 10.58 -15.82 -14.72
N LYS A 303 11.53 -16.13 -15.60
CA LYS A 303 11.28 -16.26 -17.05
C LYS A 303 10.23 -17.33 -17.33
N ALA A 304 10.31 -18.48 -16.66
CA ALA A 304 9.35 -19.57 -16.86
C ALA A 304 7.92 -19.18 -16.42
N VAL A 305 7.76 -18.45 -15.31
CA VAL A 305 6.45 -17.90 -14.92
C VAL A 305 5.91 -16.94 -15.97
N GLY A 306 6.77 -16.08 -16.55
CA GLY A 306 6.40 -15.19 -17.63
C GLY A 306 5.86 -15.95 -18.85
N SER A 307 6.56 -16.99 -19.31
CA SER A 307 6.14 -17.84 -20.42
C SER A 307 4.79 -18.52 -20.16
N VAL A 308 4.55 -19.00 -18.93
CA VAL A 308 3.26 -19.59 -18.53
C VAL A 308 2.13 -18.56 -18.65
N LEU A 309 2.35 -17.34 -18.18
CA LEU A 309 1.35 -16.28 -18.26
C LEU A 309 1.05 -15.87 -19.71
N GLU A 310 2.06 -15.80 -20.56
CA GLU A 310 1.88 -15.54 -21.99
C GLU A 310 1.10 -16.64 -22.70
N ALA A 311 1.41 -17.90 -22.43
CA ALA A 311 0.68 -19.03 -22.99
C ALA A 311 -0.81 -19.01 -22.59
N VAL A 312 -1.11 -18.68 -21.32
CA VAL A 312 -2.50 -18.53 -20.84
C VAL A 312 -3.21 -17.36 -21.53
N ASP A 313 -2.53 -16.22 -21.72
CA ASP A 313 -3.13 -15.05 -22.37
C ASP A 313 -3.36 -15.26 -23.88
N ASN A 314 -2.43 -15.95 -24.55
CA ASN A 314 -2.50 -16.30 -25.97
C ASN A 314 -3.43 -17.50 -26.24
N ARG A 315 -3.89 -18.18 -25.18
CA ARG A 315 -4.73 -19.39 -25.24
C ARG A 315 -4.07 -20.54 -25.99
N ASP A 316 -2.75 -20.65 -25.87
CA ASP A 316 -1.95 -21.68 -26.53
C ASP A 316 -1.68 -22.83 -25.55
N MET A 317 -2.37 -23.95 -25.75
CA MET A 317 -2.25 -25.13 -24.89
C MET A 317 -0.89 -25.82 -25.00
N ASP A 318 -0.30 -25.86 -26.20
CA ASP A 318 0.97 -26.54 -26.44
C ASP A 318 2.12 -25.72 -25.83
N ALA A 319 2.09 -24.40 -26.02
CA ALA A 319 3.00 -23.49 -25.35
C ALA A 319 2.82 -23.54 -23.83
N LEU A 320 1.60 -23.75 -23.33
CA LEU A 320 1.33 -23.84 -21.89
C LEU A 320 1.95 -25.09 -21.28
N ILE A 321 1.80 -26.26 -21.91
CA ILE A 321 2.40 -27.53 -21.47
C ILE A 321 3.91 -27.39 -21.38
N LYS A 322 4.52 -26.83 -22.43
CA LYS A 322 5.97 -26.60 -22.47
C LYS A 322 6.41 -25.63 -21.37
N SER A 323 5.74 -24.49 -21.23
CA SER A 323 6.12 -23.45 -20.27
C SER A 323 5.97 -23.89 -18.82
N VAL A 324 4.94 -24.69 -18.51
CA VAL A 324 4.76 -25.28 -17.18
C VAL A 324 5.82 -26.33 -16.88
N GLY A 325 6.22 -27.12 -17.88
CA GLY A 325 7.34 -28.07 -17.76
C GLY A 325 8.66 -27.35 -17.48
N GLU A 326 8.98 -26.29 -18.25
CA GLU A 326 10.16 -25.44 -18.03
C GLU A 326 10.16 -24.79 -16.64
N LEU A 327 8.99 -24.40 -16.14
CA LEU A 327 8.83 -23.87 -14.77
C LEU A 327 9.13 -24.94 -13.72
N ALA A 328 8.60 -26.15 -13.87
CA ALA A 328 8.90 -27.26 -12.97
C ALA A 328 10.41 -27.58 -12.94
N GLU A 329 11.05 -27.66 -14.12
CA GLU A 329 12.49 -27.89 -14.24
C GLU A 329 13.31 -26.77 -13.59
N SER A 330 12.91 -25.51 -13.80
CA SER A 330 13.58 -24.35 -13.19
C SER A 330 13.51 -24.36 -11.66
N MET A 331 12.54 -25.07 -11.09
CA MET A 331 12.33 -25.24 -9.65
C MET A 331 12.92 -26.58 -9.15
N GLY A 332 13.66 -27.31 -9.99
CA GLY A 332 14.31 -28.58 -9.65
C GLY A 332 13.38 -29.79 -9.62
N ILE A 333 12.23 -29.72 -10.29
CA ILE A 333 11.23 -30.79 -10.37
C ILE A 333 11.26 -31.43 -11.76
N GLN A 334 11.21 -32.75 -11.84
CA GLN A 334 11.07 -33.45 -13.11
C GLN A 334 9.62 -33.28 -13.64
N PRO A 335 9.42 -32.72 -14.84
CA PRO A 335 8.09 -32.46 -15.38
C PRO A 335 7.37 -33.76 -15.71
N SER A 336 6.11 -33.86 -15.28
CA SER A 336 5.26 -35.03 -15.53
C SER A 336 4.45 -34.93 -16.83
N GLY A 337 4.39 -33.73 -17.43
CA GLY A 337 3.52 -33.43 -18.57
C GLY A 337 2.07 -33.15 -18.16
N ASN A 338 1.73 -33.30 -16.88
CA ASN A 338 0.44 -32.90 -16.32
C ASN A 338 0.52 -31.47 -15.77
N LEU A 339 -0.12 -30.54 -16.48
CA LEU A 339 -0.17 -29.11 -16.15
C LEU A 339 -0.54 -28.83 -14.68
N GLU A 340 -1.57 -29.49 -14.14
CA GLU A 340 -2.03 -29.23 -12.77
C GLU A 340 -1.03 -29.76 -11.74
N ARG A 341 -0.44 -30.93 -11.99
CA ARG A 341 0.56 -31.53 -11.11
C ARG A 341 1.83 -30.71 -11.10
N ASP A 342 2.36 -30.38 -12.26
CA ASP A 342 3.63 -29.66 -12.42
C ASP A 342 3.54 -28.25 -11.81
N MET A 343 2.42 -27.53 -12.05
CA MET A 343 2.17 -26.23 -11.40
C MET A 343 2.06 -26.35 -9.88
N LYS A 344 1.33 -27.35 -9.37
CA LYS A 344 1.18 -27.57 -7.93
C LYS A 344 2.51 -27.89 -7.26
N MET A 345 3.36 -28.69 -7.91
CA MET A 345 4.70 -29.02 -7.43
C MET A 345 5.61 -27.78 -7.43
N ALA A 346 5.58 -26.96 -8.50
CA ALA A 346 6.34 -25.71 -8.56
C ALA A 346 5.94 -24.74 -7.43
N VAL A 347 4.63 -24.60 -7.15
CA VAL A 347 4.14 -23.80 -6.01
C VAL A 347 4.70 -24.34 -4.69
N LYS A 348 4.63 -25.65 -4.46
CA LYS A 348 5.14 -26.27 -3.22
C LYS A 348 6.65 -26.11 -3.05
N ALA A 349 7.42 -26.26 -4.12
CA ALA A 349 8.85 -26.00 -4.11
C ALA A 349 9.16 -24.55 -3.71
N ALA A 350 8.43 -23.58 -4.26
CA ALA A 350 8.56 -22.17 -3.87
C ALA A 350 8.18 -21.89 -2.40
N ARG A 351 7.40 -22.78 -1.77
CA ARG A 351 7.07 -22.72 -0.34
C ARG A 351 8.13 -23.35 0.57
N GLY A 352 9.10 -24.08 0.00
CA GLY A 352 10.03 -24.90 0.77
C GLY A 352 9.38 -26.14 1.39
N GLU A 353 8.24 -26.60 0.86
CA GLU A 353 7.59 -27.81 1.33
C GLU A 353 8.33 -29.06 0.82
N SER A 354 8.37 -30.13 1.63
CA SER A 354 8.99 -31.40 1.22
C SER A 354 8.25 -32.02 0.03
N LEU A 355 8.99 -32.25 -1.06
CA LEU A 355 8.47 -32.84 -2.30
C LEU A 355 8.47 -34.39 -2.27
N LEU A 356 9.05 -34.99 -1.22
CA LEU A 356 9.25 -36.45 -1.08
C LEU A 356 7.93 -37.24 -1.06
N LEU A 357 6.80 -36.62 -0.71
CA LEU A 357 5.49 -37.27 -0.66
C LEU A 357 4.77 -37.38 -2.02
N TYR A 358 5.34 -36.83 -3.10
CA TYR A 358 4.70 -36.77 -4.42
C TYR A 358 5.54 -37.38 -5.57
N ALA A 359 6.72 -37.91 -5.23
CA ALA A 359 7.52 -38.77 -6.11
C ALA A 359 7.07 -40.24 -6.07
N ILE A 360 6.06 -40.55 -5.25
CA ILE A 360 5.39 -41.84 -5.20
C ILE A 360 4.09 -41.67 -5.97
N ASP A 361 4.14 -41.99 -7.26
CA ASP A 361 2.96 -42.45 -8.02
C ASP A 361 2.98 -43.98 -8.06
#